data_AF-A0A357WSG8-F1
#
_entry.id   AF-A0A357WSG8-F1
#
_cell.length_a   1.000
_cell.length_b   1.000
_cell.length_c   1.000
_cell.angle_alpha   90.00
_cell.angle_beta   90.00
_cell.angle_gamma   90.00
#
_symmetry.space_group_name_H-M   'P 1'
#
loop_
_entity.id
_entity.type
_entity.pdbx_description
1 polymer ?
#
loop_
_entity_poly.entity_id
_entity_poly.type
_entity_poly.pdbx_seq_one_letter_code
_entity_poly.pdbx_strand_id
1 'polypeptide(L)'
;MFKIIVSDIEFRLGILFPAALVIIFTIDKTGIPAWCVAASAMHEAGHFVTMYLFGCKPSLVSIGFFGIRVEQNVNRRVGYFKNILISLSGPAINLISFMVLWITTGINIAAVVHFIIAVLNLLPIEPLDGGQALYYLLAAYIGEERAESICLGVSIFILIPLVTIGFFLLIRSGYNFTLLVVSIYLGLLLMLKRRCEKDS
;
A
#
# COMPACT_ATOMS: atom_id res chain seq x y z
N MET A 1 -1.42 -0.79 21.53
CA MET A 1 -0.42 -0.98 20.46
C MET A 1 0.79 -1.65 21.08
N PHE A 2 1.31 -2.71 20.47
CA PHE A 2 2.59 -3.29 20.88
C PHE A 2 3.72 -2.48 20.27
N LYS A 3 4.76 -2.18 21.05
CA LYS A 3 5.96 -1.49 20.60
C LYS A 3 7.13 -2.46 20.65
N ILE A 4 7.84 -2.62 19.54
CA ILE A 4 9.03 -3.44 19.43
C ILE A 4 10.12 -2.56 18.82
N ILE A 5 11.28 -2.48 19.45
CA ILE A 5 12.42 -1.71 18.92
C ILE A 5 13.43 -2.72 18.39
N VAL A 6 13.69 -2.69 17.08
CA VAL A 6 14.72 -3.53 16.45
C VAL A 6 15.68 -2.62 15.69
N SER A 7 16.96 -2.62 16.08
CA SER A 7 18.04 -1.93 15.36
C SER A 7 17.78 -0.44 15.05
N ASP A 8 17.37 0.34 16.06
CA ASP A 8 16.96 1.77 15.99
C ASP A 8 15.66 2.06 15.21
N ILE A 9 14.87 1.04 14.89
CA ILE A 9 13.56 1.18 14.24
C ILE A 9 12.47 0.84 15.26
N GLU A 10 11.58 1.78 15.56
CA GLU A 10 10.40 1.52 16.40
C GLU A 10 9.29 0.91 15.52
N PHE A 11 8.99 -0.37 15.74
CA PHE A 11 7.84 -1.06 15.15
C PHE A 11 6.65 -0.94 16.09
N ARG A 12 5.56 -0.34 15.62
CA ARG A 12 4.29 -0.30 16.37
C ARG A 12 3.27 -1.19 15.70
N LEU A 13 2.80 -2.22 16.40
CA LEU A 13 1.78 -3.14 15.89
C LEU A 13 0.44 -2.89 16.60
N GLY A 14 -0.57 -2.53 15.82
CA GLY A 14 -1.95 -2.47 16.30
C GLY A 14 -2.45 -3.87 16.67
N ILE A 15 -3.06 -4.02 17.84
CA ILE A 15 -3.57 -5.31 18.35
C ILE A 15 -4.70 -5.87 17.46
N LEU A 16 -5.43 -4.99 16.78
CA LEU A 16 -6.54 -5.34 15.90
C LEU A 16 -6.09 -6.10 14.64
N PHE A 17 -4.87 -5.88 14.16
CA PHE A 17 -4.35 -6.54 12.97
C PHE A 17 -4.16 -8.06 13.15
N PRO A 18 -3.39 -8.55 14.14
CA PRO A 18 -3.26 -9.98 14.39
C PRO A 18 -4.59 -10.61 14.83
N ALA A 19 -5.44 -9.88 15.56
CA ALA A 19 -6.77 -10.37 15.94
C ALA A 19 -7.66 -10.64 14.71
N ALA A 20 -7.67 -9.72 13.73
CA ALA A 20 -8.38 -9.91 12.46
C ALA A 20 -7.82 -11.09 11.66
N LEU A 21 -6.49 -11.25 11.60
CA LEU A 21 -5.86 -12.39 10.93
C LEU A 21 -6.29 -13.72 11.56
N VAL A 22 -6.29 -13.84 12.89
CA VAL A 22 -6.73 -15.06 13.58
C VAL A 22 -8.17 -15.40 13.22
N ILE A 23 -9.08 -14.42 13.20
CA ILE A 23 -10.48 -14.63 12.83
C ILE A 23 -10.60 -15.09 11.37
N ILE A 24 -9.92 -14.41 10.45
CA ILE A 24 -9.94 -14.73 9.01
C ILE A 24 -9.39 -16.14 8.76
N PHE A 25 -8.27 -16.51 9.39
CA PHE A 25 -7.68 -17.85 9.25
C PHE A 25 -8.52 -18.95 9.89
N THR A 26 -9.30 -18.65 10.93
CA THR A 26 -10.19 -19.63 11.58
C THR A 26 -11.43 -19.92 10.73
N ILE A 27 -11.91 -18.93 9.97
CA ILE A 27 -13.11 -19.05 9.14
C ILE A 27 -12.79 -19.56 7.73
N ASP A 28 -11.60 -19.26 7.22
CA ASP A 28 -11.23 -19.57 5.85
C ASP A 28 -10.91 -21.06 5.61
N LYS A 29 -11.40 -21.56 4.48
CA LYS A 29 -11.11 -22.92 3.97
C LYS A 29 -10.43 -22.91 2.60
N THR A 30 -10.20 -21.73 2.02
CA THR A 30 -9.74 -21.56 0.64
C THR A 30 -8.23 -21.37 0.51
N GLY A 31 -7.56 -20.94 1.59
CA GLY A 31 -6.14 -20.60 1.62
C GLY A 31 -5.81 -19.23 1.02
N ILE A 32 -6.79 -18.50 0.47
CA ILE A 32 -6.59 -17.18 -0.16
C ILE A 32 -5.99 -16.16 0.82
N PRO A 33 -6.47 -16.02 2.08
CA PRO A 33 -5.91 -15.08 3.04
C PRO A 33 -4.43 -15.34 3.35
N ALA A 34 -3.99 -16.60 3.34
CA ALA A 34 -2.57 -16.94 3.54
C ALA A 34 -1.71 -16.33 2.43
N TRP A 35 -2.14 -16.48 1.18
CA TRP A 35 -1.47 -15.88 0.03
C TRP A 35 -1.51 -14.36 0.06
N CYS A 36 -2.62 -13.75 0.48
CA CYS A 36 -2.71 -12.30 0.65
C CYS A 36 -1.69 -11.79 1.69
N VAL A 37 -1.61 -12.44 2.85
CA VAL A 37 -0.64 -12.07 3.90
C VAL A 37 0.79 -12.26 3.41
N ALA A 38 1.08 -13.37 2.74
CA ALA A 38 2.41 -13.64 2.19
C ALA A 38 2.81 -12.58 1.15
N ALA A 39 1.92 -12.28 0.21
CA ALA A 39 2.17 -11.27 -0.82
C ALA A 39 2.31 -9.85 -0.25
N SER A 40 1.50 -9.47 0.73
CA SER A 40 1.66 -8.20 1.44
C SER A 40 2.97 -8.14 2.23
N ALA A 41 3.38 -9.23 2.87
CA ALA A 41 4.65 -9.28 3.59
C ALA A 41 5.86 -9.17 2.64
N MET A 42 5.82 -9.85 1.49
CA MET A 42 6.87 -9.75 0.47
C MET A 42 6.94 -8.36 -0.14
N HIS A 43 5.79 -7.73 -0.38
CA HIS A 43 5.68 -6.36 -0.85
C HIS A 43 6.37 -5.37 0.11
N GLU A 44 6.02 -5.43 1.39
CA GLU A 44 6.63 -4.58 2.42
C GLU A 44 8.13 -4.86 2.59
N ALA A 45 8.54 -6.12 2.50
CA ALA A 45 9.95 -6.49 2.49
C ALA A 45 10.71 -5.80 1.34
N GLY A 46 10.07 -5.58 0.18
CA GLY A 46 10.67 -4.85 -0.93
C GLY A 46 11.00 -3.41 -0.61
N HIS A 47 10.09 -2.71 0.06
CA HIS A 47 10.35 -1.36 0.57
C HIS A 47 11.52 -1.36 1.55
N PHE A 48 11.53 -2.26 2.53
CA PHE A 48 12.58 -2.31 3.54
C PHE A 48 13.96 -2.66 2.96
N VAL A 49 14.03 -3.62 2.04
CA VAL A 49 15.27 -3.99 1.35
C VAL A 49 15.81 -2.79 0.57
N THR A 50 14.95 -2.09 -0.17
CA THR A 50 15.36 -0.92 -0.97
C THR A 50 15.79 0.25 -0.09
N MET A 51 15.08 0.50 1.01
CA MET A 51 15.48 1.49 2.03
C MET A 51 16.86 1.17 2.62
N TYR A 52 17.12 -0.09 2.95
CA TYR A 52 18.41 -0.54 3.49
C TYR A 52 19.53 -0.35 2.46
N LEU A 53 19.32 -0.73 1.20
CA LEU A 53 20.27 -0.55 0.10
C LEU A 53 20.63 0.91 -0.13
N PHE A 54 19.69 1.84 0.07
CA PHE A 54 19.95 3.27 -0.07
C PHE A 54 20.52 3.95 1.16
N GLY A 55 20.70 3.21 2.27
CA GLY A 55 21.19 3.74 3.55
C GLY A 55 20.17 4.65 4.26
N CYS A 56 18.90 4.53 3.90
CA CYS A 56 17.80 5.36 4.39
C CYS A 56 16.98 4.57 5.40
N LYS A 57 17.47 4.47 6.65
CA LYS A 57 16.74 3.74 7.70
C LYS A 57 15.50 4.55 8.15
N PRO A 58 14.30 3.94 8.20
CA PRO A 58 13.13 4.58 8.77
C PRO A 58 13.27 4.73 10.29
N SER A 59 12.76 5.82 10.87
CA SER A 59 12.78 6.04 12.32
C SER A 59 11.59 5.39 13.04
N LEU A 60 10.46 5.22 12.34
CA LEU A 60 9.26 4.61 12.87
C LEU A 60 8.55 3.82 11.77
N VAL A 61 8.12 2.60 12.07
CA VAL A 61 7.24 1.78 11.23
C VAL A 61 6.01 1.43 12.06
N SER A 62 4.89 2.10 11.82
CA SER A 62 3.63 1.85 12.52
C SER A 62 2.67 1.07 11.64
N ILE A 63 2.46 -0.20 11.97
CA ILE A 63 1.50 -1.11 11.35
C ILE A 63 0.16 -0.95 12.09
N GLY A 64 -0.78 -0.25 11.46
CA GLY A 64 -2.13 0.02 11.99
C GLY A 64 -3.23 -0.64 11.16
N PHE A 65 -4.48 -0.47 11.60
CA PHE A 65 -5.67 -0.95 10.85
C PHE A 65 -5.81 -0.27 9.47
N PHE A 66 -5.24 0.92 9.33
CA PHE A 66 -5.24 1.74 8.11
C PHE A 66 -4.00 1.52 7.22
N GLY A 67 -3.18 0.50 7.50
CA GLY A 67 -1.95 0.20 6.74
C GLY A 67 -0.67 0.50 7.52
N ILE A 68 0.46 0.51 6.80
CA ILE A 68 1.80 0.71 7.35
C ILE A 68 2.21 2.17 7.15
N ARG A 69 2.46 2.88 8.25
CA ARG A 69 2.98 4.26 8.24
C ARG A 69 4.47 4.20 8.55
N VAL A 70 5.29 4.61 7.60
CA VAL A 70 6.74 4.72 7.78
C VAL A 70 7.12 6.19 7.92
N GLU A 71 7.55 6.61 9.12
CA GLU A 71 8.07 7.96 9.33
C GLU A 71 9.58 7.96 9.16
N GLN A 72 10.09 8.89 8.36
CA GLN A 72 11.52 9.07 8.12
C GLN A 72 12.07 10.20 8.97
N ASN A 73 13.34 10.07 9.37
CA ASN A 73 14.04 11.05 10.19
C ASN A 73 14.24 12.37 9.41
N VAL A 74 13.75 13.48 9.96
CA VAL A 74 13.78 14.84 9.35
C VAL A 74 15.18 15.28 8.90
N ASN A 75 16.22 14.72 9.52
CA ASN A 75 17.61 15.15 9.33
C ASN A 75 18.35 14.48 8.14
N ARG A 76 17.73 13.53 7.43
CA ARG A 76 18.30 12.93 6.20
C ARG A 76 17.26 12.92 5.10
N ARG A 77 17.15 14.03 4.36
CA ARG A 77 16.30 14.10 3.17
C ARG A 77 16.79 13.10 2.11
N VAL A 78 16.03 12.04 1.93
CA VAL A 78 16.20 11.07 0.84
C VAL A 78 15.84 11.79 -0.47
N GLY A 79 16.70 11.74 -1.47
CA GLY A 79 16.44 12.40 -2.76
C GLY A 79 15.17 11.85 -3.43
N TYR A 80 14.44 12.70 -4.15
CA TYR A 80 13.19 12.36 -4.84
C TYR A 80 13.27 11.04 -5.62
N PHE A 81 14.33 10.85 -6.40
CA PHE A 81 14.54 9.63 -7.17
C PHE A 81 14.62 8.36 -6.31
N LYS A 82 15.29 8.42 -5.16
CA LYS A 82 15.36 7.28 -4.23
C LYS A 82 13.99 6.97 -3.64
N ASN A 83 13.19 7.99 -3.31
CA ASN A 83 11.84 7.77 -2.81
C ASN A 83 10.92 7.15 -3.88
N ILE A 84 11.03 7.56 -5.15
CA ILE A 84 10.31 6.90 -6.26
C ILE A 84 10.67 5.41 -6.33
N LEU A 85 11.96 5.08 -6.27
CA LEU A 85 12.42 3.68 -6.31
C LEU A 85 11.96 2.88 -5.08
N ILE A 86 11.98 3.49 -3.89
CA ILE A 86 11.46 2.87 -2.67
C ILE A 86 9.97 2.59 -2.84
N SER A 87 9.15 3.56 -3.27
CA SER A 87 7.72 3.36 -3.49
C SER A 87 7.44 2.29 -4.53
N LEU A 88 8.20 2.22 -5.62
CA LEU A 88 7.96 1.20 -6.67
C LEU A 88 8.48 -0.19 -6.30
N SER A 89 9.34 -0.33 -5.28
CA SER A 89 9.95 -1.61 -4.94
C SER A 89 8.97 -2.66 -4.42
N GLY A 90 7.97 -2.27 -3.62
CA GLY A 90 6.93 -3.20 -3.16
C GLY A 90 6.09 -3.78 -4.30
N PRO A 91 5.48 -2.95 -5.18
CA PRO A 91 4.78 -3.42 -6.37
C PRO A 91 5.69 -4.25 -7.28
N ALA A 92 6.96 -3.89 -7.43
CA ALA A 92 7.93 -4.63 -8.24
C ALA A 92 8.16 -6.06 -7.71
N ILE A 93 8.34 -6.24 -6.39
CA ILE A 93 8.48 -7.59 -5.81
C ILE A 93 7.25 -8.46 -6.11
N ASN A 94 6.06 -7.88 -6.01
CA ASN A 94 4.85 -8.62 -6.32
C ASN A 94 4.72 -8.96 -7.80
N LEU A 95 5.10 -8.07 -8.72
CA LEU A 95 5.14 -8.39 -10.16
C LEU A 95 6.16 -9.49 -10.48
N ILE A 96 7.34 -9.43 -9.87
CA ILE A 96 8.38 -10.47 -10.02
C ILE A 96 7.86 -11.81 -9.49
N SER A 97 7.24 -11.81 -8.31
CA SER A 97 6.66 -13.02 -7.70
C SER A 97 5.54 -13.59 -8.57
N PHE A 98 4.67 -12.73 -9.11
CA PHE A 98 3.65 -13.13 -10.09
C PHE A 98 4.28 -13.80 -11.32
N MET A 99 5.30 -13.19 -11.94
CA MET A 99 5.97 -13.77 -13.11
C MET A 99 6.59 -15.13 -12.80
N VAL A 100 7.29 -15.27 -11.67
CA VAL A 100 7.91 -16.55 -11.27
C VAL A 100 6.85 -17.62 -11.06
N LEU A 101 5.77 -17.31 -10.33
CA LEU A 101 4.68 -18.24 -10.08
C LEU A 101 3.96 -18.62 -11.36
N TRP A 102 3.72 -17.66 -12.25
CA TRP A 102 3.09 -17.91 -13.54
C TRP A 102 3.93 -18.85 -14.40
N ILE A 103 5.25 -18.63 -14.50
CA ILE A 103 6.14 -19.47 -15.31
C ILE A 103 6.28 -20.88 -14.72
N THR A 104 6.38 -21.00 -13.39
CA THR A 104 6.66 -22.28 -12.72
C THR A 104 5.43 -23.13 -12.48
N THR A 105 4.28 -22.51 -12.21
CA THR A 105 3.06 -23.21 -11.76
C THR A 105 1.81 -22.85 -12.57
N GLY A 106 1.92 -21.95 -13.55
CA GLY A 106 0.78 -21.43 -14.30
C GLY A 106 0.01 -20.34 -13.54
N ILE A 107 -1.10 -19.88 -14.13
CA ILE A 107 -1.99 -18.90 -13.49
C ILE A 107 -2.78 -19.62 -12.40
N ASN A 108 -2.35 -19.44 -11.16
CA ASN A 108 -3.02 -19.95 -9.96
C ASN A 108 -3.41 -18.81 -9.01
N ILE A 109 -4.10 -19.15 -7.91
CA ILE A 109 -4.56 -18.18 -6.91
C ILE A 109 -3.40 -17.31 -6.39
N ALA A 110 -2.25 -17.92 -6.08
CA ALA A 110 -1.07 -17.23 -5.58
C ALA A 110 -0.56 -16.17 -6.57
N ALA A 111 -0.40 -16.56 -7.84
CA ALA A 111 0.01 -15.65 -8.91
C ALA A 111 -0.98 -14.49 -9.05
N VAL A 112 -2.28 -14.79 -9.12
CA VAL A 112 -3.33 -13.77 -9.24
C VAL A 112 -3.33 -12.81 -8.05
N VAL A 113 -3.14 -13.30 -6.82
CA VAL A 113 -3.06 -12.45 -5.61
C VAL A 113 -1.88 -11.48 -5.70
N HIS A 114 -0.68 -11.97 -6.02
CA HIS A 114 0.49 -11.09 -6.19
C HIS A 114 0.25 -10.03 -7.28
N PHE A 115 -0.34 -10.43 -8.41
CA PHE A 115 -0.66 -9.51 -9.49
C PHE A 115 -1.67 -8.44 -9.07
N ILE A 116 -2.77 -8.83 -8.44
CA ILE A 116 -3.81 -7.89 -7.97
C ILE A 116 -3.22 -6.90 -6.95
N ILE A 117 -2.44 -7.38 -5.96
CA ILE A 117 -1.82 -6.49 -4.96
C ILE A 117 -0.83 -5.52 -5.62
N ALA A 118 -0.06 -5.97 -6.61
CA ALA A 118 0.81 -5.07 -7.38
C ALA A 118 0.02 -3.99 -8.12
N VAL A 119 -1.01 -4.39 -8.88
CA VAL A 119 -1.82 -3.46 -9.69
C VAL A 119 -2.53 -2.45 -8.81
N LEU A 120 -3.12 -2.88 -7.70
CA LEU A 120 -3.79 -1.99 -6.75
C LEU A 120 -2.79 -0.97 -6.18
N ASN A 121 -1.64 -1.42 -5.68
CA ASN A 121 -0.65 -0.49 -5.11
C ASN A 121 0.00 0.42 -6.14
N LEU A 122 0.00 0.06 -7.44
CA LEU A 122 0.50 0.91 -8.50
C LEU A 122 -0.50 1.99 -8.96
N LEU A 123 -1.75 1.95 -8.48
CA LEU A 123 -2.71 3.01 -8.79
C LEU A 123 -2.18 4.36 -8.29
N PRO A 124 -2.26 5.44 -9.09
CA PRO A 124 -1.81 6.77 -8.70
C PRO A 124 -2.81 7.46 -7.76
N ILE A 125 -3.09 6.80 -6.64
CA ILE A 125 -3.91 7.30 -5.54
C ILE A 125 -2.95 7.50 -4.37
N GLU A 126 -2.95 8.70 -3.79
CA GLU A 126 -1.99 9.16 -2.80
C GLU A 126 -1.65 8.20 -1.63
N PRO A 127 -2.59 7.46 -1.00
CA PRO A 127 -2.26 6.49 0.06
C PRO A 127 -1.58 5.21 -0.45
N LEU A 128 -1.48 5.01 -1.76
CA LEU A 128 -0.87 3.84 -2.39
C LEU A 128 0.53 4.20 -2.93
N ASP A 129 1.34 3.19 -3.17
CA ASP A 129 2.73 3.37 -3.64
C ASP A 129 2.83 4.11 -4.97
N GLY A 130 1.91 3.85 -5.90
CA GLY A 130 1.83 4.55 -7.18
C GLY A 130 1.54 6.03 -7.01
N GLY A 131 0.72 6.39 -6.01
CA GLY A 131 0.48 7.78 -5.63
C GLY A 131 1.72 8.44 -5.01
N GLN A 132 2.44 7.72 -4.15
CA GLN A 132 3.71 8.19 -3.58
C GLN A 132 4.77 8.40 -4.66
N ALA A 133 4.92 7.45 -5.59
CA ALA A 133 5.82 7.57 -6.72
C ALA A 133 5.47 8.77 -7.61
N LEU A 134 4.18 8.98 -7.90
CA LEU A 134 3.71 10.16 -8.65
C LEU A 134 4.00 11.46 -7.90
N TYR A 135 3.78 11.49 -6.58
CA TYR A 135 4.07 12.64 -5.75
C TYR A 135 5.55 13.04 -5.82
N TYR A 136 6.47 12.11 -5.55
CA TYR A 136 7.90 12.41 -5.58
C TYR A 136 8.41 12.77 -6.98
N LEU A 137 7.79 12.20 -8.03
CA LEU A 137 8.07 12.58 -9.40
C LEU A 137 7.67 14.04 -9.64
N LEU A 138 6.43 14.42 -9.31
CA LEU A 138 5.93 15.78 -9.51
C LEU A 138 6.68 16.78 -8.62
N ALA A 139 6.92 16.46 -7.35
CA ALA A 139 7.62 17.33 -6.41
C ALA A 139 9.02 17.71 -6.90
N ALA A 140 9.70 16.79 -7.60
CA ALA A 140 11.00 17.05 -8.22
C ALA A 140 10.96 18.11 -9.34
N TYR A 141 9.84 18.24 -10.06
CA TYR A 141 9.70 19.14 -11.21
C TYR A 141 8.97 20.45 -10.91
N ILE A 142 7.93 20.41 -10.08
CA ILE A 142 6.99 21.53 -9.89
C ILE A 142 6.86 21.99 -8.43
N GLY A 143 7.61 21.37 -7.51
CA GLY A 143 7.57 21.65 -6.07
C GLY A 143 6.49 20.88 -5.31
N GLU A 144 6.70 20.73 -4.00
CA GLU A 144 5.88 19.87 -3.12
C GLU A 144 4.40 20.32 -3.08
N GLU A 145 4.11 21.60 -2.84
CA GLU A 145 2.72 22.11 -2.73
C GLU A 145 1.86 21.83 -3.98
N ARG A 146 2.46 22.02 -5.18
CA ARG A 146 1.76 21.74 -6.44
C ARG A 146 1.62 20.25 -6.68
N ALA A 147 2.63 19.46 -6.32
CA ALA A 147 2.58 18.01 -6.42
C ALA A 147 1.45 17.42 -5.57
N GLU A 148 1.26 17.89 -4.33
CA GLU A 148 0.15 17.45 -3.46
C GLU A 148 -1.21 17.75 -4.09
N SER A 149 -1.39 18.97 -4.58
CA SER A 149 -2.65 19.40 -5.20
C SER A 149 -3.01 18.56 -6.43
N ILE A 150 -2.02 18.25 -7.28
CA ILE A 150 -2.21 17.40 -8.45
C ILE A 150 -2.47 15.95 -8.04
N CYS A 151 -1.69 15.39 -7.11
CA CYS A 151 -1.87 14.01 -6.64
C CYS A 151 -3.26 13.81 -6.03
N LEU A 152 -3.78 14.79 -5.30
CA LEU A 152 -5.15 14.77 -4.81
C LEU A 152 -6.18 14.75 -5.95
N GLY A 153 -6.02 15.65 -6.93
CA GLY A 153 -6.90 15.71 -8.09
C GLY A 153 -6.94 14.37 -8.83
N VAL A 154 -5.77 13.77 -9.08
CA VAL A 154 -5.62 12.45 -9.70
C VAL A 154 -6.26 11.35 -8.85
N SER A 155 -6.04 11.36 -7.53
CA SER A 155 -6.62 10.39 -6.60
C SER A 155 -8.14 10.39 -6.65
N ILE A 156 -8.76 11.59 -6.59
CA ILE A 156 -10.22 11.73 -6.68
C ILE A 156 -10.73 11.27 -8.04
N PHE A 157 -10.04 11.67 -9.12
CA PHE A 157 -10.41 11.29 -10.48
C PHE A 157 -10.42 9.77 -10.68
N ILE A 158 -9.50 9.04 -10.04
CA ILE A 158 -9.42 7.57 -10.11
C ILE A 158 -10.40 6.90 -9.15
N LEU A 159 -10.66 7.49 -7.99
CA LEU A 159 -11.62 6.95 -7.02
C LEU A 159 -13.05 6.94 -7.55
N ILE A 160 -13.48 7.97 -8.30
CA ILE A 160 -14.83 8.08 -8.86
C ILE A 160 -15.21 6.84 -9.72
N PRO A 161 -14.45 6.45 -10.76
CA PRO A 161 -14.77 5.26 -11.53
C PRO A 161 -14.63 3.98 -10.70
N LEU A 162 -13.69 3.91 -9.74
CA LEU A 162 -13.54 2.75 -8.87
C LEU A 162 -14.80 2.49 -8.03
N VAL A 163 -15.33 3.54 -7.41
CA VAL A 163 -16.60 3.49 -6.65
C VAL A 163 -17.76 3.15 -7.58
N THR A 164 -17.82 3.76 -8.77
CA THR A 164 -18.90 3.54 -9.74
C THR A 164 -18.93 2.09 -10.23
N ILE A 165 -17.77 1.54 -10.61
CA ILE A 165 -17.61 0.14 -11.02
C ILE A 165 -17.93 -0.79 -9.84
N GLY A 166 -17.43 -0.48 -8.65
CA GLY A 166 -17.71 -1.26 -7.43
C GLY A 166 -19.21 -1.32 -7.12
N PHE A 167 -19.92 -0.20 -7.25
CA PHE A 167 -21.35 -0.12 -7.05
C PHE A 167 -22.13 -0.86 -8.14
N PHE A 168 -21.74 -0.72 -9.41
CA PHE A 168 -22.35 -1.45 -10.51
C PHE A 168 -22.16 -2.98 -10.37
N LEU A 169 -20.96 -3.42 -9.98
CA LEU A 169 -20.68 -4.83 -9.71
C LEU A 169 -21.51 -5.36 -8.53
N LEU A 170 -21.70 -4.57 -7.47
CA LEU A 170 -22.55 -4.94 -6.34
C LEU A 170 -23.98 -5.26 -6.81
N ILE A 171 -24.57 -4.38 -7.61
CA ILE A 171 -25.95 -4.55 -8.13
C ILE A 171 -26.03 -5.75 -9.08
N ARG A 172 -25.04 -5.94 -9.96
CA ARG A 172 -25.09 -6.98 -11.01
C ARG A 172 -24.75 -8.38 -10.51
N SER A 173 -23.83 -8.50 -9.55
CA SER A 173 -23.29 -9.79 -9.10
C SER A 173 -23.82 -10.24 -7.74
N GLY A 174 -24.55 -9.39 -7.01
CA GLY A 174 -25.19 -9.70 -5.73
C GLY A 174 -24.24 -9.93 -4.54
N TYR A 175 -22.94 -10.16 -4.78
CA TYR A 175 -21.98 -10.55 -3.74
C TYR A 175 -20.57 -9.94 -3.86
N ASN A 176 -20.17 -9.31 -4.97
CA ASN A 176 -18.83 -8.70 -5.06
C ASN A 176 -18.80 -7.28 -4.46
N PHE A 177 -18.96 -7.19 -3.15
CA PHE A 177 -18.82 -5.93 -2.39
C PHE A 177 -17.36 -5.50 -2.19
N THR A 178 -16.39 -6.38 -2.44
CA THR A 178 -14.96 -6.15 -2.17
C THR A 178 -14.43 -4.87 -2.82
N LEU A 179 -14.69 -4.66 -4.12
CA LEU A 179 -14.18 -3.47 -4.82
C LEU A 179 -14.80 -2.18 -4.26
N LEU A 180 -16.07 -2.22 -3.90
CA LEU A 180 -16.76 -1.08 -3.28
C LEU A 180 -16.18 -0.77 -1.90
N VAL A 181 -15.97 -1.79 -1.07
CA VAL A 181 -15.34 -1.64 0.26
C VAL A 181 -13.94 -1.06 0.14
N VAL A 182 -13.11 -1.59 -0.77
CA VAL A 182 -11.76 -1.05 -1.04
C VAL A 182 -11.82 0.41 -1.47
N SER A 183 -12.74 0.76 -2.38
CA SER A 183 -12.86 2.15 -2.85
C SER A 183 -13.29 3.12 -1.75
N ILE A 184 -14.24 2.72 -0.89
CA ILE A 184 -14.66 3.52 0.27
C ILE A 184 -13.50 3.67 1.27
N TYR A 185 -12.77 2.58 1.53
CA TYR A 185 -11.62 2.60 2.41
C TYR A 185 -10.52 3.55 1.92
N LEU A 186 -10.19 3.52 0.62
CA LEU A 186 -9.23 4.45 0.02
C LEU A 186 -9.71 5.90 0.10
N GLY A 187 -11.00 6.15 -0.11
CA GLY A 187 -11.60 7.47 0.08
C GLY A 187 -11.48 7.98 1.53
N LEU A 188 -11.76 7.12 2.51
CA LEU A 188 -11.62 7.45 3.93
C LEU A 188 -10.15 7.73 4.31
N LEU A 189 -9.20 6.94 3.81
CA LEU A 189 -7.77 7.17 4.01
C LEU A 189 -7.33 8.54 3.48
N LEU A 190 -7.75 8.88 2.27
CA LEU A 190 -7.44 10.17 1.66
C LEU A 190 -7.98 11.34 2.51
N MET A 191 -9.20 11.20 3.04
CA MET A 191 -9.80 12.21 3.93
C MET A 191 -9.09 12.33 5.29
N LEU A 192 -8.68 11.21 5.89
CA LEU A 192 -7.99 11.19 7.17
C LEU A 192 -6.59 11.80 7.08
N LYS A 193 -5.86 11.50 6.00
CA LYS A 193 -4.53 12.06 5.75
C LYS A 193 -4.60 13.59 5.64
N ARG A 194 -5.58 14.10 4.89
CA ARG A 194 -5.88 15.54 4.76
C ARG A 194 -6.16 16.25 6.08
N ARG A 195 -6.73 15.58 7.08
CA ARG A 195 -6.94 16.17 8.42
C ARG A 195 -5.62 16.31 9.17
N CYS A 196 -4.76 15.28 9.12
CA CYS A 196 -3.48 15.31 9.83
C CYS A 196 -2.53 16.41 9.30
N GLU A 197 -2.52 16.66 7.99
CA GLU A 197 -1.70 17.72 7.37
C GLU A 197 -2.17 19.15 7.72
N LYS A 198 -3.45 19.35 8.02
CA LYS A 198 -3.96 20.67 8.43
C LYS A 198 -3.71 21.01 9.91
N ASP A 199 -3.43 19.99 10.72
CA ASP A 199 -3.24 20.12 12.17
C ASP A 199 -1.74 20.14 12.58
N SER A 200 -0.82 20.13 11.60
CA SER A 200 0.65 20.16 11.79
C SER A 200 1.25 21.49 11.37
#